data_AF-A0A2A8CYY4-F1
#
_entry.id   AF-A0A2A8CYY4-F1
#
_cell.length_a   1.000
_cell.length_b   1.000
_cell.length_c   1.000
_cell.angle_alpha   90.00
_cell.angle_beta   90.00
_cell.angle_gamma   90.00
#
_symmetry.space_group_name_H-M   'P 1'
#
loop_
_entity.id
_entity.type
_entity.pdbx_description
1 polymer ?
#
loop_
_entity_poly.entity_id
_entity_poly.type
_entity_poly.pdbx_seq_one_letter_code
_entity_poly.pdbx_strand_id
1 'polypeptide(L)'
;MPERPFLSVGRLFRAILILALLLVYVSCDATGPKPFESEVVVESYQIAGEPAAPVRLTQSIPIDSTYDINDVAVRGADVRIEKLGEGGEVEGTIPYTSDPDSAGFYRPSTAIDGSIPTIEPLGTYRLRVVTEAGAQIRAETTVPDTFSIVSASRDTATYRADEEIAFRITSSRTPGRDQAFYIFSTESLDPRKENLVPLVADFLEQSENSVLSDFVITSSPVLNEAGYTQNADGTLTLRLPWVVVTFYGPNRTRINVLDENMYDFIRSQTAQQGGGGFTPGSIPNVLEVVEGGAGIFGSMASVRREMYVARP
;
A
#
# COMPACT_ATOMS: atom_id res chain seq x y z
N MET A 1 3.11 69.14 -43.34
CA MET A 1 4.03 68.73 -42.25
C MET A 1 3.18 68.44 -41.02
N PRO A 2 3.25 67.24 -40.42
CA PRO A 2 2.36 66.83 -39.35
C PRO A 2 2.89 67.29 -37.98
N GLU A 3 2.01 67.85 -37.15
CA GLU A 3 2.29 68.18 -35.75
C GLU A 3 2.25 66.91 -34.90
N ARG A 4 3.34 66.63 -34.18
CA ARG A 4 3.38 65.54 -33.19
C ARG A 4 2.90 66.06 -31.84
N PRO A 5 1.94 65.39 -31.16
CA PRO A 5 1.51 65.80 -29.84
C PRO A 5 2.59 65.40 -28.81
N PHE A 6 3.15 66.39 -28.12
CA PHE A 6 3.97 66.18 -26.93
C PHE A 6 3.07 65.69 -25.80
N LEU A 7 3.02 64.37 -25.60
CA LEU A 7 2.58 63.79 -24.34
C LEU A 7 3.53 64.31 -23.25
N SER A 8 3.01 65.14 -22.35
CA SER A 8 3.81 65.69 -21.26
C SER A 8 4.35 64.55 -20.40
N VAL A 9 5.68 64.53 -20.23
CA VAL A 9 6.43 63.52 -19.47
C VAL A 9 5.80 63.27 -18.10
N GLY A 10 5.19 64.29 -17.47
CA GLY A 10 4.47 64.17 -16.20
C GLY A 10 3.17 63.35 -16.23
N ARG A 11 2.43 63.32 -17.35
CA ARG A 11 1.22 62.47 -17.49
C ARG A 11 1.59 61.01 -17.72
N LEU A 12 2.65 60.76 -18.48
CA LEU A 12 3.18 59.41 -18.70
C LEU A 12 3.75 58.83 -17.40
N PHE A 13 4.50 59.64 -16.63
CA PHE A 13 5.07 59.21 -15.35
C PHE A 13 3.98 58.91 -14.30
N ARG A 14 2.91 59.72 -14.23
CA ARG A 14 1.76 59.45 -13.35
C ARG A 14 1.00 58.19 -13.74
N ALA A 15 0.80 57.94 -15.05
CA ALA A 15 0.15 56.72 -15.52
C ALA A 15 0.98 55.47 -15.18
N ILE A 16 2.31 55.54 -15.33
CA ILE A 16 3.22 54.46 -14.94
C ILE A 16 3.20 54.24 -13.42
N LEU A 17 3.17 55.31 -12.63
CA LEU A 17 3.14 55.20 -11.16
C LEU A 17 1.82 54.58 -10.65
N ILE A 18 0.69 54.96 -11.25
CA ILE A 18 -0.63 54.39 -10.91
C ILE A 18 -0.71 52.92 -11.34
N LEU A 19 -0.19 52.57 -12.52
CA LEU A 19 -0.12 51.19 -12.99
C LEU A 19 0.82 50.33 -12.11
N ALA A 20 1.96 50.88 -11.70
CA ALA A 20 2.86 50.21 -10.76
C ALA A 20 2.22 50.02 -9.39
N LEU A 21 1.47 51.00 -8.87
CA LEU A 21 0.73 50.85 -7.61
C LEU A 21 -0.37 49.78 -7.72
N LEU A 22 -1.10 49.74 -8.84
CA LEU A 22 -2.12 48.71 -9.11
C LEU A 22 -1.51 47.30 -9.22
N LEU A 23 -0.32 47.16 -9.80
CA LEU A 23 0.40 45.89 -9.89
C LEU A 23 0.89 45.40 -8.52
N VAL A 24 1.23 46.31 -7.59
CA VAL A 24 1.61 45.94 -6.21
C VAL A 24 0.40 45.41 -5.42
N TYR A 25 -0.82 45.90 -5.70
CA TYR A 25 -2.04 45.41 -5.04
C TYR A 25 -2.52 44.04 -5.51
N VAL A 26 -2.14 43.58 -6.71
CA VAL A 26 -2.48 42.24 -7.22
C VAL A 26 -1.43 41.18 -6.80
N SER A 27 -0.32 41.60 -6.19
CA SER A 27 0.81 40.73 -5.84
C SER A 27 0.78 40.14 -4.42
N CYS A 28 -0.22 40.48 -3.60
CA CYS A 28 -0.37 39.92 -2.26
C CYS A 28 -1.65 39.09 -2.20
N ASP A 29 -1.55 37.79 -2.46
CA ASP A 29 -2.09 36.72 -1.60
C ASP A 29 -2.03 35.34 -2.31
N ALA A 30 -0.82 34.84 -2.59
CA ALA A 30 -0.63 33.52 -3.21
C ALA A 30 0.19 32.55 -2.35
N THR A 31 0.44 32.89 -1.08
CA THR A 31 1.29 32.10 -0.17
C THR A 31 0.60 31.82 1.17
N GLY A 32 -0.73 31.79 1.20
CA GLY A 32 -1.47 31.19 2.31
C GLY A 32 -1.34 29.67 2.29
N PRO A 33 -1.40 28.97 3.44
CA PRO A 33 -1.54 27.53 3.46
C PRO A 33 -2.76 27.15 2.63
N LYS A 34 -2.60 26.23 1.66
CA LYS A 34 -3.77 25.71 0.94
C LYS A 34 -4.73 25.09 1.96
N PRO A 35 -6.03 25.38 1.88
CA PRO A 35 -7.00 24.68 2.71
C PRO A 35 -6.91 23.18 2.42
N PHE A 36 -7.10 22.37 3.46
CA PHE A 36 -7.17 20.92 3.30
C PHE A 36 -8.31 20.54 2.36
N GLU A 37 -8.01 19.73 1.35
CA GLU A 37 -8.99 19.14 0.45
C GLU A 37 -9.11 17.65 0.77
N SER A 38 -10.32 17.21 1.10
CA SER A 38 -10.62 15.81 1.42
C SER A 38 -10.55 14.96 0.17
N GLU A 39 -9.87 13.83 0.25
CA GLU A 39 -9.69 12.87 -0.85
C GLU A 39 -10.25 11.51 -0.44
N VAL A 40 -10.74 10.75 -1.43
CA VAL A 40 -11.14 9.36 -1.20
C VAL A 40 -9.88 8.50 -1.13
N VAL A 41 -9.68 7.83 -0.01
CA VAL A 41 -8.60 6.87 0.21
C VAL A 41 -9.11 5.46 -0.04
N VAL A 42 -8.45 4.75 -0.95
CA VAL A 42 -8.72 3.37 -1.34
C VAL A 42 -7.76 2.43 -0.62
N GLU A 43 -8.24 1.28 -0.16
CA GLU A 43 -7.39 0.17 0.28
C GLU A 43 -7.96 -1.15 -0.23
N SER A 44 -7.18 -1.89 -1.03
CA SER A 44 -7.50 -3.25 -1.46
C SER A 44 -6.26 -4.00 -1.97
N TYR A 45 -6.16 -5.28 -1.60
CA TYR A 45 -5.01 -6.14 -1.89
C TYR A 45 -5.46 -7.44 -2.55
N GLN A 46 -5.24 -7.58 -3.86
CA GLN A 46 -5.66 -8.75 -4.62
C GLN A 46 -4.61 -9.88 -4.53
N ILE A 47 -5.02 -11.13 -4.35
CA ILE A 47 -4.10 -12.26 -4.18
C ILE A 47 -4.32 -13.28 -5.30
N ALA A 48 -3.26 -13.65 -6.00
CA ALA A 48 -3.28 -14.61 -7.10
C ALA A 48 -3.89 -15.96 -6.66
N GLY A 49 -4.94 -16.40 -7.36
CA GLY A 49 -5.64 -17.65 -7.09
C GLY A 49 -6.60 -17.60 -5.90
N GLU A 50 -6.76 -16.45 -5.23
CA GLU A 50 -7.74 -16.27 -4.15
C GLU A 50 -9.00 -15.54 -4.64
N PRO A 51 -10.14 -15.68 -3.93
CA PRO A 51 -11.31 -14.84 -4.17
C PRO A 51 -10.96 -13.34 -4.14
N ALA A 52 -11.62 -12.55 -4.98
CA ALA A 52 -11.41 -11.11 -5.05
C ALA A 52 -11.50 -10.48 -3.65
N ALA A 53 -10.53 -9.64 -3.31
CA ALA A 53 -10.46 -9.06 -1.98
C ALA A 53 -11.49 -7.92 -1.84
N PRO A 54 -11.98 -7.64 -0.60
CA PRO A 54 -12.77 -6.45 -0.33
C PRO A 54 -12.05 -5.16 -0.73
N VAL A 55 -12.84 -4.10 -0.95
CA VAL A 55 -12.35 -2.73 -1.16
C VAL A 55 -12.83 -1.88 0.02
N ARG A 56 -11.91 -1.17 0.65
CA ARG A 56 -12.21 -0.20 1.70
C ARG A 56 -12.07 1.21 1.15
N LEU A 57 -13.06 2.05 1.43
CA LEU A 57 -13.09 3.45 1.03
C LEU A 57 -13.31 4.36 2.24
N THR A 58 -12.40 5.30 2.43
CA THR A 58 -12.46 6.33 3.48
C THR A 58 -12.21 7.72 2.91
N GLN A 59 -12.51 8.76 3.68
CA GLN A 59 -12.12 10.14 3.40
C GLN A 59 -10.87 10.46 4.20
N SER A 60 -9.91 11.14 3.58
CA SER A 60 -8.82 11.77 4.32
C SER A 60 -9.38 12.87 5.24
N ILE A 61 -8.72 13.11 6.37
CA ILE A 61 -9.09 14.16 7.31
C ILE A 61 -7.89 15.05 7.64
N PRO A 62 -8.12 16.30 8.09
CA PRO A 62 -7.04 17.15 8.58
C PRO A 62 -6.28 16.49 9.74
N ILE A 63 -4.98 16.76 9.83
CA ILE A 63 -4.09 16.15 10.82
C ILE A 63 -4.51 16.39 12.28
N ASP A 64 -5.18 17.53 12.56
CA ASP A 64 -5.63 17.90 13.90
C ASP A 64 -7.02 17.32 14.25
N SER A 65 -7.61 16.51 13.36
CA SER A 65 -8.94 15.92 13.55
C SER A 65 -8.84 14.56 14.25
N THR A 66 -9.84 14.25 15.09
CA THR A 66 -9.97 12.90 15.65
C THR A 66 -10.31 11.91 14.54
N TYR A 67 -9.49 10.87 14.41
CA TYR A 67 -9.73 9.80 13.46
C TYR A 67 -10.70 8.76 14.06
N ASP A 68 -11.90 8.67 13.50
CA ASP A 68 -12.80 7.52 13.65
C ASP A 68 -13.12 6.96 12.27
N ILE A 69 -12.84 5.67 12.09
CA ILE A 69 -12.92 5.01 10.80
C ILE A 69 -14.34 4.90 10.24
N ASN A 70 -15.35 4.88 11.12
CA ASN A 70 -16.75 4.83 10.73
C ASN A 70 -17.27 6.20 10.31
N ASP A 71 -16.73 7.26 10.91
CA ASP A 71 -17.10 8.64 10.60
C ASP A 71 -16.55 9.05 9.23
N VAL A 72 -15.35 8.59 8.88
CA VAL A 72 -14.71 8.88 7.58
C VAL A 72 -15.06 7.89 6.48
N ALA A 73 -15.92 6.91 6.74
CA ALA A 73 -16.27 5.88 5.76
C ALA A 73 -17.06 6.45 4.55
N VAL A 74 -16.63 6.10 3.33
CA VAL A 74 -17.34 6.47 2.09
C VAL A 74 -18.47 5.49 1.81
N ARG A 75 -19.70 5.98 1.86
CA ARG A 75 -20.93 5.19 1.69
C ARG A 75 -21.55 5.43 0.31
N GLY A 76 -22.35 4.46 -0.15
CA GLY A 76 -23.16 4.59 -1.37
C GLY A 76 -22.36 4.65 -2.68
N ALA A 77 -21.07 4.29 -2.68
CA ALA A 77 -20.26 4.30 -3.89
C ALA A 77 -20.60 3.10 -4.81
N ASP A 78 -20.57 3.34 -6.12
CA ASP A 78 -20.53 2.27 -7.12
C ASP A 78 -19.09 1.77 -7.21
N VAL A 79 -18.85 0.52 -6.83
CA VAL A 79 -17.52 -0.10 -6.80
C VAL A 79 -17.51 -1.32 -7.71
N ARG A 80 -16.50 -1.40 -8.56
CA ARG A 80 -16.27 -2.57 -9.43
C ARG A 80 -14.79 -2.76 -9.72
N ILE A 81 -14.42 -4.02 -9.93
CA ILE A 81 -13.12 -4.39 -10.46
C ILE A 81 -13.31 -4.98 -11.86
N GLU A 82 -12.64 -4.40 -12.84
CA GLU A 82 -12.66 -4.82 -14.25
C GLU A 82 -11.41 -5.66 -14.53
N LYS A 83 -11.57 -6.87 -15.07
CA LYS A 83 -10.46 -7.62 -15.66
C LYS A 83 -10.18 -7.05 -17.04
N LEU A 84 -8.92 -6.73 -17.31
CA LEU A 84 -8.49 -6.16 -18.58
C LEU A 84 -7.83 -7.22 -19.46
N GLY A 85 -8.13 -7.16 -20.76
CA GLY A 85 -7.39 -7.89 -21.79
C GLY A 85 -6.10 -7.16 -22.19
N GLU A 86 -5.31 -7.77 -23.08
CA GLU A 86 -4.00 -7.23 -23.51
C GLU A 86 -4.09 -5.84 -24.15
N GLY A 87 -5.21 -5.49 -24.79
CA GLY A 87 -5.45 -4.19 -25.40
C GLY A 87 -6.07 -3.15 -24.45
N GLY A 88 -6.31 -3.51 -23.18
CA GLY A 88 -6.93 -2.65 -22.17
C GLY A 88 -8.47 -2.62 -22.21
N GLU A 89 -9.09 -3.42 -23.09
CA GLU A 89 -10.52 -3.71 -23.10
C GLU A 89 -10.97 -4.45 -21.83
N VAL A 90 -12.23 -4.28 -21.47
CA VAL A 90 -12.82 -4.97 -20.31
C VAL A 90 -13.30 -6.35 -20.74
N GLU A 91 -12.64 -7.39 -20.25
CA GLU A 91 -13.02 -8.80 -20.49
C GLU A 91 -14.03 -9.30 -19.46
N GLY A 92 -14.01 -8.73 -18.26
CA GLY A 92 -14.88 -9.14 -17.17
C GLY A 92 -15.06 -8.03 -16.14
N THR A 93 -16.14 -8.09 -15.38
CA THR A 93 -16.42 -7.14 -14.30
C THR A 93 -16.90 -7.89 -13.07
N ILE A 94 -16.26 -7.61 -11.94
CA ILE A 94 -16.62 -8.08 -10.62
C ILE A 94 -17.33 -6.92 -9.94
N PRO A 95 -18.68 -6.97 -9.79
CA PRO A 95 -19.41 -5.95 -9.07
C PRO A 95 -19.19 -6.11 -7.57
N TYR A 96 -19.22 -4.99 -6.85
CA TYR A 96 -19.10 -4.97 -5.41
C TYR A 96 -20.34 -4.37 -4.76
N THR A 97 -20.68 -4.84 -3.57
CA THR A 97 -21.79 -4.35 -2.76
C THR A 97 -21.27 -3.89 -1.40
N SER A 98 -21.90 -2.87 -0.83
CA SER A 98 -21.56 -2.41 0.53
C SER A 98 -21.75 -3.54 1.54
N ASP A 99 -20.81 -3.62 2.49
CA ASP A 99 -20.90 -4.50 3.64
C ASP A 99 -21.91 -3.89 4.64
N PRO A 100 -22.99 -4.63 5.01
CA PRO A 100 -23.99 -4.13 5.95
C PRO A 100 -23.43 -3.93 7.37
N ASP A 101 -22.38 -4.66 7.74
CA ASP A 101 -21.82 -4.68 9.09
C ASP A 101 -20.59 -3.78 9.22
N SER A 102 -20.09 -3.20 8.13
CA SER A 102 -18.85 -2.41 8.13
C SER A 102 -18.92 -1.24 7.13
N ALA A 103 -19.13 -0.03 7.66
CA ALA A 103 -19.20 1.17 6.83
C ALA A 103 -17.90 1.37 6.04
N GLY A 104 -18.05 1.73 4.75
CA GLY A 104 -16.91 1.97 3.85
C GLY A 104 -16.25 0.69 3.33
N PHE A 105 -16.69 -0.50 3.75
CA PHE A 105 -16.28 -1.76 3.15
C PHE A 105 -17.24 -2.17 2.04
N TYR A 106 -16.66 -2.64 0.94
CA TYR A 106 -17.37 -3.19 -0.20
C TYR A 106 -16.82 -4.59 -0.46
N ARG A 107 -17.71 -5.56 -0.62
CA ARG A 107 -17.36 -6.97 -0.89
C ARG A 107 -17.72 -7.35 -2.33
N PRO A 108 -16.95 -8.23 -2.98
CA PRO A 108 -17.32 -8.73 -4.29
C PRO A 108 -18.65 -9.46 -4.21
N SER A 109 -19.52 -9.23 -5.18
CA SER A 109 -20.76 -9.99 -5.30
C SER A 109 -20.46 -11.43 -5.69
N THR A 110 -21.27 -12.35 -5.19
CA THR A 110 -21.24 -13.74 -5.63
C THR A 110 -21.74 -13.86 -7.06
N ALA A 111 -21.08 -14.71 -7.85
CA ALA A 111 -21.53 -15.14 -9.16
C ALA A 111 -22.85 -15.95 -9.06
N ILE A 112 -23.43 -16.26 -10.23
CA ILE A 112 -24.72 -16.99 -10.33
C ILE A 112 -24.67 -18.36 -9.62
N ASP A 113 -23.51 -19.00 -9.60
CA ASP A 113 -23.28 -20.29 -8.95
C ASP A 113 -22.99 -20.18 -7.44
N GLY A 114 -23.03 -18.97 -6.87
CA GLY A 114 -22.76 -18.70 -5.46
C GLY A 114 -21.27 -18.56 -5.12
N SER A 115 -20.35 -18.68 -6.08
CA SER A 115 -18.91 -18.49 -5.86
C SER A 115 -18.51 -17.01 -5.90
N ILE A 116 -17.41 -16.64 -5.25
CA ILE A 116 -16.80 -15.31 -5.42
C ILE A 116 -15.79 -15.43 -6.57
N PRO A 117 -15.79 -14.51 -7.56
CA PRO A 117 -14.80 -14.51 -8.63
C PRO A 117 -13.37 -14.53 -8.09
N THR A 118 -12.53 -15.39 -8.67
CA THR A 118 -11.13 -15.56 -8.28
C THR A 118 -10.24 -14.61 -9.09
N ILE A 119 -9.18 -14.10 -8.45
CA ILE A 119 -8.17 -13.28 -9.12
C ILE A 119 -7.17 -14.19 -9.83
N GLU A 120 -7.06 -14.05 -11.14
CA GLU A 120 -6.18 -14.86 -11.95
C GLU A 120 -4.72 -14.36 -11.86
N PRO A 121 -3.73 -15.27 -11.74
CA PRO A 121 -2.33 -14.88 -11.87
C PRO A 121 -2.07 -14.28 -13.25
N LEU A 122 -1.14 -13.33 -13.33
CA LEU A 122 -0.78 -12.60 -14.55
C LEU A 122 -1.92 -11.75 -15.16
N GLY A 123 -3.10 -11.72 -14.54
CA GLY A 123 -4.21 -10.87 -14.94
C GLY A 123 -3.96 -9.41 -14.56
N THR A 124 -4.42 -8.49 -15.42
CA THR A 124 -4.47 -7.06 -15.09
C THR A 124 -5.89 -6.68 -14.70
N TYR A 125 -6.02 -5.97 -13.58
CA TYR A 125 -7.28 -5.57 -13.01
C TYR A 125 -7.33 -4.06 -12.80
N ARG A 126 -8.50 -3.48 -13.00
CA ARG A 126 -8.78 -2.06 -12.81
C ARG A 126 -9.88 -1.87 -11.79
N LEU A 127 -9.57 -1.19 -10.70
CA LEU A 127 -10.57 -0.67 -9.79
C LEU A 127 -11.24 0.56 -10.42
N ARG A 128 -12.57 0.61 -10.34
CA ARG A 128 -13.37 1.82 -10.57
C ARG A 128 -14.29 2.07 -9.41
N VAL A 129 -14.30 3.31 -8.94
CA VAL A 129 -15.20 3.80 -7.91
C VAL A 129 -15.86 5.08 -8.39
N VAL A 130 -17.17 5.18 -8.21
CA VAL A 130 -17.91 6.44 -8.35
C VAL A 130 -18.65 6.71 -7.04
N THR A 131 -18.29 7.79 -6.36
CA THR A 131 -18.98 8.18 -5.11
C THR A 131 -20.32 8.85 -5.40
N GLU A 132 -21.21 8.93 -4.41
CA GLU A 132 -22.49 9.67 -4.55
C GLU A 132 -22.28 11.14 -4.90
N ALA A 133 -21.17 11.74 -4.43
CA ALA A 133 -20.78 13.11 -4.76
C ALA A 133 -20.22 13.25 -6.20
N GLY A 134 -20.08 12.15 -6.94
CA GLY A 134 -19.60 12.12 -8.33
C GLY A 134 -18.09 12.05 -8.49
N ALA A 135 -17.33 11.87 -7.39
CA ALA A 135 -15.89 11.66 -7.49
C ALA A 135 -15.60 10.32 -8.17
N GLN A 136 -14.65 10.31 -9.10
CA GLN A 136 -14.26 9.12 -9.85
C GLN A 136 -12.85 8.72 -9.45
N ILE A 137 -12.71 7.49 -8.98
CA ILE A 137 -11.43 6.93 -8.57
C ILE A 137 -11.11 5.73 -9.44
N ARG A 138 -9.86 5.66 -9.88
CA ARG A 138 -9.37 4.57 -10.72
C ARG A 138 -7.97 4.14 -10.29
N ALA A 139 -7.72 2.84 -10.28
CA ALA A 139 -6.40 2.29 -10.09
C ALA A 139 -6.26 0.98 -10.89
N GLU A 140 -5.05 0.62 -11.28
CA GLU A 140 -4.77 -0.61 -12.03
C GLU A 140 -3.64 -1.39 -11.38
N THR A 141 -3.77 -2.72 -11.32
CA THR A 141 -2.74 -3.63 -10.79
C THR A 141 -2.59 -4.83 -11.72
N THR A 142 -1.36 -5.34 -11.85
CA THR A 142 -1.10 -6.59 -12.56
C THR A 142 -0.59 -7.65 -11.59
N VAL A 143 -1.33 -8.75 -11.52
CA VAL A 143 -1.13 -9.80 -10.51
C VAL A 143 0.12 -10.61 -10.85
N PRO A 144 1.04 -10.82 -9.89
CA PRO A 144 2.18 -11.71 -10.10
C PRO A 144 1.77 -13.15 -10.41
N ASP A 145 2.66 -13.91 -11.03
CA ASP A 145 2.48 -15.34 -11.21
C ASP A 145 2.50 -16.06 -9.86
N THR A 146 1.85 -17.21 -9.80
CA THR A 146 1.92 -18.10 -8.66
C THR A 146 3.33 -18.68 -8.47
N PHE A 147 3.62 -19.11 -7.25
CA PHE A 147 4.81 -19.87 -6.93
C PHE A 147 4.51 -20.85 -5.79
N SER A 148 5.48 -21.68 -5.43
CA SER A 148 5.30 -22.74 -4.44
C SER A 148 6.52 -22.89 -3.53
N ILE A 149 6.29 -23.38 -2.31
CA ILE A 149 7.38 -23.79 -1.41
C ILE A 149 7.76 -25.22 -1.78
N VAL A 150 8.96 -25.39 -2.34
CA VAL A 150 9.52 -26.70 -2.68
C VAL A 150 9.98 -27.43 -1.41
N SER A 151 10.62 -26.71 -0.49
CA SER A 151 11.09 -27.26 0.79
C SER A 151 11.37 -26.14 1.79
N ALA A 152 11.53 -26.49 3.07
CA ALA A 152 12.14 -25.60 4.06
C ALA A 152 13.24 -26.37 4.79
N SER A 153 14.26 -25.66 5.28
CA SER A 153 15.38 -26.26 6.02
C SER A 153 14.92 -26.99 7.29
N ARG A 154 13.81 -26.54 7.87
CA ARG A 154 13.18 -27.04 9.10
C ARG A 154 11.79 -26.43 9.28
N ASP A 155 11.01 -26.97 10.19
CA ASP A 155 9.74 -26.39 10.67
C ASP A 155 9.85 -25.80 12.08
N THR A 156 10.97 -26.03 12.77
CA THR A 156 11.21 -25.58 14.13
C THR A 156 12.56 -24.88 14.21
N ALA A 157 12.63 -23.72 14.87
CA ALA A 157 13.89 -23.03 15.13
C ALA A 157 13.88 -22.37 16.51
N THR A 158 15.04 -22.34 17.16
CA THR A 158 15.26 -21.57 18.39
C THR A 158 15.45 -20.10 18.05
N TYR A 159 14.71 -19.21 18.73
CA TYR A 159 14.78 -17.77 18.46
C TYR A 159 16.22 -17.24 18.54
N ARG A 160 16.65 -16.52 17.48
CA ARG A 160 18.00 -15.95 17.32
C ARG A 160 19.16 -16.96 17.39
N ALA A 161 18.91 -18.25 17.19
CA ALA A 161 19.98 -19.19 16.90
C ALA A 161 20.57 -18.94 15.49
N ASP A 162 21.83 -19.33 15.30
CA ASP A 162 22.52 -19.20 13.99
C ASP A 162 21.80 -19.97 12.88
N GLU A 163 21.08 -21.04 13.25
CA GLU A 163 20.39 -21.89 12.30
C GLU A 163 18.96 -21.40 12.03
N GLU A 164 18.83 -20.51 11.04
CA GLU A 164 17.57 -19.92 10.62
C GLU A 164 16.68 -20.87 9.79
N ILE A 165 15.38 -20.56 9.74
CA ILE A 165 14.45 -21.20 8.80
C ILE A 165 14.69 -20.60 7.42
N ALA A 166 15.02 -21.46 6.45
CA ALA A 166 15.19 -21.08 5.05
C ALA A 166 14.15 -21.81 4.20
N PHE A 167 13.51 -21.10 3.29
CA PHE A 167 12.53 -21.64 2.35
C PHE A 167 13.13 -21.71 0.97
N ARG A 168 12.98 -22.85 0.31
CA ARG A 168 13.28 -23.01 -1.11
C ARG A 168 11.98 -22.93 -1.88
N ILE A 169 11.86 -21.96 -2.78
CA ILE A 169 10.63 -21.68 -3.54
C ILE A 169 10.88 -21.75 -5.04
N THR A 170 9.83 -21.99 -5.82
CA THR A 170 9.88 -21.73 -7.27
C THR A 170 9.91 -20.22 -7.51
N SER A 171 10.50 -19.78 -8.63
CA SER A 171 10.44 -18.38 -9.04
C SER A 171 8.99 -17.98 -9.39
N SER A 172 8.61 -16.75 -9.08
CA SER A 172 7.41 -16.10 -9.62
C SER A 172 7.84 -15.07 -10.66
N ARG A 173 6.99 -14.87 -11.68
CA ARG A 173 7.13 -13.77 -12.64
C ARG A 173 6.20 -12.63 -12.25
N THR A 174 6.72 -11.42 -12.20
CA THR A 174 5.88 -10.22 -12.07
C THR A 174 5.89 -9.47 -13.39
N PRO A 175 4.74 -9.32 -14.08
CA PRO A 175 4.68 -8.54 -15.32
C PRO A 175 5.19 -7.11 -15.12
N GLY A 176 5.81 -6.54 -16.15
CA GLY A 176 6.39 -5.19 -16.11
C GLY A 176 7.76 -5.10 -15.42
N ARG A 177 8.31 -6.20 -14.89
CA ARG A 177 9.64 -6.21 -14.26
C ARG A 177 10.41 -7.52 -14.47
N ASP A 178 11.72 -7.42 -14.39
CA ASP A 178 12.63 -8.57 -14.46
C ASP A 178 12.93 -9.17 -13.08
N GLN A 179 12.80 -8.38 -12.02
CA GLN A 179 13.13 -8.76 -10.65
C GLN A 179 11.86 -9.05 -9.82
N ALA A 180 11.86 -10.11 -9.01
CA ALA A 180 10.81 -10.37 -8.03
C ALA A 180 11.15 -9.75 -6.65
N PHE A 181 10.20 -9.05 -6.05
CA PHE A 181 10.33 -8.52 -4.70
C PHE A 181 9.46 -9.30 -3.72
N TYR A 182 10.05 -9.73 -2.61
CA TYR A 182 9.37 -10.55 -1.63
C TYR A 182 9.25 -9.85 -0.28
N ILE A 183 8.20 -10.17 0.46
CA ILE A 183 8.11 -9.89 1.89
C ILE A 183 7.71 -11.16 2.63
N PHE A 184 8.16 -11.28 3.87
CA PHE A 184 7.59 -12.22 4.82
C PHE A 184 6.51 -11.51 5.62
N SER A 185 5.39 -12.19 5.88
CA SER A 185 4.42 -11.80 6.91
C SER A 185 4.20 -12.97 7.84
N THR A 186 4.49 -12.81 9.12
CA THR A 186 4.37 -13.86 10.13
C THR A 186 3.27 -13.53 11.11
N GLU A 187 2.33 -14.45 11.25
CA GLU A 187 1.17 -14.42 12.14
C GLU A 187 1.42 -15.36 13.32
N SER A 188 1.34 -14.86 14.55
CA SER A 188 1.34 -15.72 15.74
C SER A 188 0.00 -16.43 15.88
N LEU A 189 0.03 -17.75 16.02
CA LEU A 189 -1.17 -18.57 16.24
C LEU A 189 -1.52 -18.72 17.73
N ASP A 190 -0.65 -18.20 18.62
CA ASP A 190 -0.86 -18.16 20.06
C ASP A 190 -0.37 -16.82 20.68
N PRO A 191 -1.01 -15.69 20.31
CA PRO A 191 -0.56 -14.36 20.67
C PRO A 191 -0.91 -14.01 22.13
N ARG A 192 -0.10 -14.51 23.06
CA ARG A 192 -0.21 -14.23 24.49
C ARG A 192 1.04 -13.50 24.99
N LYS A 193 0.87 -12.62 25.99
CA LYS A 193 1.98 -11.82 26.55
C LYS A 193 3.15 -12.70 27.00
N GLU A 194 2.86 -13.86 27.57
CA GLU A 194 3.88 -14.80 28.06
C GLU A 194 4.75 -15.36 26.92
N ASN A 195 4.23 -15.39 25.69
CA ASN A 195 4.91 -15.89 24.50
C ASN A 195 5.68 -14.80 23.75
N LEU A 196 5.63 -13.53 24.16
CA LEU A 196 6.39 -12.49 23.49
C LEU A 196 7.89 -12.78 23.51
N VAL A 197 8.55 -12.47 22.39
CA VAL A 197 10.02 -12.42 22.38
C VAL A 197 10.50 -11.19 23.18
N PRO A 198 11.69 -11.24 23.81
CA PRO A 198 12.15 -10.17 24.70
C PRO A 198 12.11 -8.78 24.09
N LEU A 199 12.53 -8.63 22.82
CA LEU A 199 12.54 -7.34 22.13
C LEU A 199 11.16 -6.67 22.09
N VAL A 200 10.10 -7.45 21.86
CA VAL A 200 8.74 -6.94 21.73
C VAL A 200 8.10 -6.74 23.09
N ALA A 201 8.39 -7.63 24.06
CA ALA A 201 7.98 -7.45 25.45
C ALA A 201 8.50 -6.12 26.01
N ASP A 202 9.80 -5.86 25.86
CA ASP A 202 10.44 -4.63 26.33
C ASP A 202 9.84 -3.38 25.65
N PHE A 203 9.51 -3.47 24.35
CA PHE A 203 8.89 -2.37 23.61
C PHE A 203 7.45 -2.08 24.09
N LEU A 204 6.64 -3.12 24.27
CA LEU A 204 5.26 -3.00 24.75
C LEU A 204 5.18 -2.45 26.18
N GLU A 205 6.16 -2.77 27.03
CA GLU A 205 6.23 -2.22 28.38
C GLU A 205 6.59 -0.72 28.41
N GLN A 206 7.32 -0.24 27.39
CA GLN A 206 7.77 1.15 27.29
C GLN A 206 6.83 2.05 26.49
N SER A 207 5.96 1.48 25.65
CA SER A 207 5.05 2.23 24.80
C SER A 207 3.70 2.44 25.47
N GLU A 208 3.26 3.70 25.59
CA GLU A 208 1.92 4.03 26.10
C GLU A 208 0.80 3.79 25.07
N ASN A 209 1.15 3.72 23.78
CA ASN A 209 0.18 3.68 22.67
C ASN A 209 0.16 2.35 21.92
N SER A 210 1.05 1.41 22.26
CA SER A 210 1.13 0.13 21.56
C SER A 210 0.38 -0.96 22.32
N VAL A 211 -0.33 -1.80 21.57
CA VAL A 211 -1.11 -2.91 22.11
C VAL A 211 -0.65 -4.23 21.51
N LEU A 212 -0.97 -5.34 22.18
CA LEU A 212 -0.54 -6.68 21.77
C LEU A 212 -0.95 -7.01 20.32
N SER A 213 -2.14 -6.55 19.90
CA SER A 213 -2.67 -6.76 18.55
C SER A 213 -1.78 -6.20 17.45
N ASP A 214 -1.00 -5.15 17.73
CA ASP A 214 -0.11 -4.51 16.76
C ASP A 214 1.04 -5.45 16.32
N PHE A 215 1.30 -6.49 17.11
CA PHE A 215 2.42 -7.42 16.90
C PHE A 215 1.99 -8.82 16.46
N VAL A 216 0.68 -9.08 16.38
CA VAL A 216 0.14 -10.42 16.03
C VAL A 216 0.58 -10.83 14.63
N ILE A 217 0.57 -9.87 13.71
CA ILE A 217 1.07 -10.03 12.34
C ILE A 217 2.17 -9.01 12.16
N THR A 218 3.37 -9.47 11.79
CA THR A 218 4.47 -8.58 11.44
C THR A 218 5.07 -8.93 10.09
N SER A 219 5.63 -7.92 9.43
CA SER A 219 6.19 -8.07 8.09
C SER A 219 7.64 -7.68 8.03
N SER A 220 8.39 -8.35 7.15
CA SER A 220 9.79 -8.01 6.91
C SER A 220 9.86 -6.74 6.05
N PRO A 221 11.02 -6.06 6.05
CA PRO A 221 11.37 -5.20 4.92
C PRO A 221 11.28 -5.95 3.60
N VAL A 222 11.19 -5.20 2.50
CA VAL A 222 11.21 -5.77 1.15
C VAL A 222 12.55 -6.45 0.88
N LEU A 223 12.49 -7.71 0.48
CA LEU A 223 13.61 -8.51 0.02
C LEU A 223 13.79 -8.32 -1.49
N ASN A 224 14.94 -7.79 -1.86
CA ASN A 224 15.42 -7.69 -3.24
C ASN A 224 16.36 -8.86 -3.56
N GLU A 225 17.04 -8.83 -4.71
CA GLU A 225 18.00 -9.87 -5.13
C GLU A 225 19.14 -10.12 -4.16
N ALA A 226 19.51 -9.14 -3.33
CA ALA A 226 20.51 -9.36 -2.28
C ALA A 226 19.93 -10.10 -1.06
N GLY A 227 18.61 -10.11 -0.90
CA GLY A 227 17.88 -10.77 0.19
C GLY A 227 17.55 -12.25 -0.05
N TYR A 228 17.84 -12.78 -1.25
CA TYR A 228 17.63 -14.19 -1.57
C TYR A 228 18.76 -14.76 -2.42
N THR A 229 18.85 -16.08 -2.51
CA THR A 229 19.85 -16.78 -3.33
C THR A 229 19.15 -17.52 -4.46
N GLN A 230 19.54 -17.24 -5.70
CA GLN A 230 19.12 -18.04 -6.84
C GLN A 230 19.97 -19.32 -6.91
N ASN A 231 19.31 -20.47 -6.93
CA ASN A 231 19.94 -21.77 -7.00
C ASN A 231 20.16 -22.19 -8.46
N ALA A 232 21.10 -23.12 -8.68
CA ALA A 232 21.42 -23.64 -10.01
C ALA A 232 20.23 -24.35 -10.70
N ASP A 233 19.25 -24.82 -9.94
CA ASP A 233 18.03 -25.47 -10.46
C ASP A 233 16.88 -24.49 -10.74
N GLY A 234 17.14 -23.18 -10.66
CA GLY A 234 16.16 -22.12 -10.91
C GLY A 234 15.25 -21.80 -9.71
N THR A 235 15.37 -22.52 -8.58
CA THR A 235 14.65 -22.16 -7.35
C THR A 235 15.32 -21.00 -6.62
N LEU A 236 14.56 -20.31 -5.75
CA LEU A 236 15.09 -19.27 -4.88
C LEU A 236 15.13 -19.75 -3.43
N THR A 237 16.17 -19.36 -2.69
CA THR A 237 16.27 -19.58 -1.25
C THR A 237 16.12 -18.26 -0.49
N LEU A 238 15.09 -18.17 0.35
CA LEU A 238 14.80 -17.03 1.20
C LEU A 238 14.97 -17.44 2.66
N ARG A 239 15.68 -16.63 3.45
CA ARG A 239 15.84 -16.85 4.91
C ARG A 239 14.82 -16.00 5.65
N LEU A 240 14.16 -16.59 6.63
CA LEU A 240 13.21 -15.89 7.50
C LEU A 240 13.98 -14.95 8.42
N PRO A 241 13.80 -13.62 8.32
CA PRO A 241 14.48 -12.70 9.21
C PRO A 241 13.81 -12.74 10.60
N TRP A 242 14.60 -12.83 11.68
CA TRP A 242 14.08 -12.85 13.05
C TRP A 242 13.23 -11.63 13.44
N VAL A 243 13.33 -10.52 12.70
CA VAL A 243 12.54 -9.31 12.91
C VAL A 243 11.02 -9.54 12.76
N VAL A 244 10.60 -10.54 11.98
CA VAL A 244 9.17 -10.88 11.81
C VAL A 244 8.66 -11.88 12.86
N VAL A 245 9.51 -12.28 13.81
CA VAL A 245 9.12 -13.24 14.85
C VAL A 245 8.93 -12.48 16.16
N THR A 246 7.67 -12.21 16.48
CA THR A 246 7.26 -11.47 17.69
C THR A 246 6.82 -12.38 18.85
N PHE A 247 6.48 -13.63 18.56
CA PHE A 247 6.05 -14.61 19.56
C PHE A 247 6.77 -15.96 19.41
N TYR A 248 7.11 -16.57 20.55
CA TYR A 248 7.42 -17.98 20.68
C TYR A 248 6.19 -18.85 20.40
N GLY A 249 6.43 -20.12 20.09
CA GLY A 249 5.38 -21.11 19.84
C GLY A 249 4.97 -21.20 18.36
N PRO A 250 3.73 -21.60 18.08
CA PRO A 250 3.25 -21.80 16.71
C PRO A 250 3.05 -20.47 15.98
N ASN A 251 3.65 -20.37 14.79
CA ASN A 251 3.57 -19.22 13.91
C ASN A 251 3.20 -19.67 12.50
N ARG A 252 2.49 -18.83 11.76
CA ARG A 252 2.23 -19.02 10.32
C ARG A 252 2.94 -17.93 9.54
N THR A 253 3.91 -18.33 8.72
CA THR A 253 4.63 -17.41 7.85
C THR A 253 4.07 -17.49 6.44
N ARG A 254 3.75 -16.33 5.87
CA ARG A 254 3.43 -16.10 4.47
C ARG A 254 4.64 -15.50 3.78
N ILE A 255 4.95 -15.99 2.59
CA ILE A 255 5.89 -15.38 1.65
C ILE A 255 5.03 -14.77 0.56
N ASN A 256 5.15 -13.48 0.34
CA ASN A 256 4.39 -12.76 -0.68
C ASN A 256 5.36 -12.22 -1.72
N VAL A 257 5.06 -12.45 -2.99
CA VAL A 257 5.70 -11.72 -4.10
C VAL A 257 4.81 -10.55 -4.49
N LEU A 258 5.38 -9.35 -4.53
CA LEU A 258 4.63 -8.10 -4.68
C LEU A 258 4.46 -7.72 -6.15
N ASP A 259 3.35 -7.05 -6.49
CA ASP A 259 3.22 -6.27 -7.71
C ASP A 259 3.91 -4.89 -7.60
N GLU A 260 3.68 -4.00 -8.57
CA GLU A 260 4.29 -2.65 -8.61
C GLU A 260 3.71 -1.72 -7.58
N ASN A 261 2.40 -1.68 -7.50
CA ASN A 261 1.73 -0.82 -6.54
C ASN A 261 2.09 -1.22 -5.11
N MET A 262 2.14 -2.52 -4.80
CA MET A 262 2.59 -3.00 -3.49
C MET A 262 4.05 -2.68 -3.19
N TYR A 263 4.94 -2.91 -4.15
CA TYR A 263 6.35 -2.62 -3.96
C TYR A 263 6.58 -1.12 -3.67
N ASP A 264 5.97 -0.26 -4.48
CA ASP A 264 6.10 1.19 -4.38
C ASP A 264 5.48 1.74 -3.10
N PHE A 265 4.30 1.26 -2.73
CA PHE A 265 3.64 1.64 -1.48
C PHE A 265 4.47 1.27 -0.25
N ILE A 266 4.88 0.00 -0.13
CA ILE A 266 5.61 -0.49 1.05
C ILE A 266 6.97 0.22 1.19
N ARG A 267 7.73 0.35 0.10
CA ARG A 267 9.07 0.97 0.18
C ARG A 267 9.01 2.46 0.51
N SER A 268 8.01 3.17 -0.02
CA SER A 268 7.86 4.61 0.20
C SER A 268 7.31 4.90 1.59
N GLN A 269 6.34 4.12 2.08
CA GLN A 269 5.84 4.20 3.45
C GLN A 269 6.96 3.92 4.46
N THR A 270 7.77 2.88 4.25
CA THR A 270 8.92 2.55 5.12
C THR A 270 9.92 3.71 5.18
N ALA A 271 10.18 4.39 4.05
CA ALA A 271 11.04 5.57 4.03
C ALA A 271 10.49 6.72 4.88
N GLN A 272 9.17 6.92 4.92
CA GLN A 272 8.54 7.95 5.75
C GLN A 272 8.58 7.62 7.25
N GLN A 273 8.46 6.35 7.62
CA GLN A 273 8.43 5.89 9.01
C GLN A 273 9.82 5.76 9.65
N GLY A 274 10.85 6.35 9.04
CA GLY A 274 12.21 6.37 9.59
C GLY A 274 13.16 5.31 9.00
N GLY A 275 12.88 4.79 7.80
CA GLY A 275 13.86 4.07 7.00
C GLY A 275 15.13 4.92 6.85
N GLY A 276 16.19 4.56 7.56
CA GLY A 276 17.37 5.40 7.73
C GLY A 276 17.99 5.83 6.39
N GLY A 277 18.39 7.11 6.30
CA GLY A 277 19.16 7.63 5.16
C GLY A 277 18.67 8.96 4.58
N PHE A 278 17.48 9.43 4.93
CA PHE A 278 16.96 10.70 4.43
C PHE A 278 17.28 11.85 5.37
N THR A 279 17.82 12.94 4.82
CA THR A 279 17.97 14.20 5.53
C THR A 279 16.60 14.81 5.84
N PRO A 280 16.42 15.49 6.99
CA PRO A 280 15.19 16.21 7.29
C PRO A 280 14.79 17.12 6.12
N GLY A 281 13.54 17.01 5.64
CA GLY A 281 13.03 17.73 4.46
C GLY A 281 13.26 17.04 3.11
N SER A 282 13.83 15.83 3.09
CA SER A 282 14.04 15.01 1.88
C SER A 282 13.30 13.67 1.92
N ILE A 283 12.32 13.54 2.83
CA ILE A 283 11.48 12.35 2.95
C ILE A 283 10.55 12.31 1.73
N PRO A 284 10.62 11.29 0.87
CA PRO A 284 9.76 11.19 -0.30
C PRO A 284 8.30 10.99 0.11
N ASN A 285 7.38 11.41 -0.75
CA ASN A 285 5.96 11.09 -0.59
C ASN A 285 5.74 9.57 -0.72
N VAL A 286 4.68 9.07 -0.11
CA VAL A 286 4.18 7.72 -0.40
C VAL A 286 3.80 7.66 -1.87
N LEU A 287 4.23 6.60 -2.54
CA LEU A 287 3.92 6.35 -3.94
C LEU A 287 2.59 5.62 -4.02
N GLU A 288 1.58 6.36 -4.44
CA GLU A 288 0.20 5.90 -4.55
C GLU A 288 -0.21 5.96 -6.03
N VAL A 289 -0.67 4.84 -6.58
CA VAL A 289 -1.09 4.72 -7.99
C VAL A 289 -2.61 4.67 -8.04
N VAL A 290 -3.23 5.74 -7.55
CA VAL A 290 -4.68 5.94 -7.51
C VAL A 290 -5.01 7.28 -8.16
N GLU A 291 -5.72 7.25 -9.29
CA GLU A 291 -6.20 8.44 -9.98
C GLU A 291 -7.50 8.95 -9.34
N GLY A 292 -7.57 10.25 -9.04
CA GLY A 292 -8.78 10.88 -8.47
C GLY A 292 -9.00 10.62 -6.98
N GLY A 293 -8.02 10.03 -6.30
CA GLY A 293 -8.01 9.75 -4.88
C GLY A 293 -6.60 9.40 -4.39
N ALA A 294 -6.52 8.76 -3.23
CA ALA A 294 -5.29 8.36 -2.56
C ALA A 294 -5.35 6.87 -2.15
N GLY A 295 -4.23 6.35 -1.66
CA GLY A 295 -4.11 5.01 -1.08
C GLY A 295 -3.62 3.94 -2.06
N ILE A 296 -4.18 2.73 -1.96
CA ILE A 296 -3.59 1.55 -2.55
C ILE A 296 -4.60 0.55 -3.12
N PHE A 297 -4.37 0.19 -4.39
CA PHE A 297 -4.94 -0.97 -5.04
C PHE A 297 -3.80 -1.79 -5.62
N GLY A 298 -3.34 -2.79 -4.86
CA GLY A 298 -2.19 -3.60 -5.23
C GLY A 298 -2.52 -5.08 -5.29
N SER A 299 -1.54 -5.86 -5.72
CA SER A 299 -1.68 -7.30 -5.79
C SER A 299 -0.41 -8.06 -5.42
N MET A 300 -0.58 -9.35 -5.12
CA MET A 300 0.51 -10.24 -4.77
C MET A 300 0.17 -11.68 -5.14
N ALA A 301 1.18 -12.55 -5.16
CA ALA A 301 0.96 -13.98 -5.00
C ALA A 301 1.56 -14.42 -3.67
N SER A 302 0.96 -15.43 -3.04
CA SER A 302 1.30 -15.80 -1.67
C SER A 302 1.38 -17.30 -1.47
N VAL A 303 2.35 -17.73 -0.67
CA VAL A 303 2.45 -19.09 -0.16
C VAL A 303 2.62 -19.05 1.36
N ARG A 304 2.15 -20.09 2.06
CA ARG A 304 2.19 -20.12 3.53
C ARG A 304 2.77 -21.42 4.07
N ARG A 305 3.41 -21.31 5.22
CA ARG A 305 3.89 -22.46 5.99
C ARG A 305 3.81 -22.17 7.49
N GLU A 306 3.37 -23.15 8.25
CA GLU A 306 3.41 -23.11 9.70
C GLU A 306 4.79 -23.55 10.20
N MET A 307 5.21 -22.96 11.31
CA MET A 307 6.50 -23.19 11.95
C MET A 307 6.38 -23.03 13.46
N TYR A 308 7.33 -23.57 14.20
CA TYR A 308 7.43 -23.43 15.65
C TYR A 308 8.70 -22.67 16.04
N VAL A 309 8.55 -21.63 16.86
CA VAL A 309 9.68 -20.87 17.39
C VAL A 309 9.89 -21.26 18.85
N ALA A 310 10.99 -21.98 19.12
CA ALA A 310 11.37 -22.37 20.47
C ALA A 310 12.06 -21.23 21.22
N ARG A 311 11.96 -21.27 22.55
CA ARG A 311 12.75 -20.41 23.44
C ARG A 311 14.23 -20.84 23.39
N PRO A 312 15.17 -19.88 23.55
CA PRO A 312 16.60 -20.19 23.74
C PRO A 312 16.88 -21.09 24.94
#